data_AF-A0A0M0L5H8-F1
#
_entry.id   AF-A0A0M0L5H8-F1
#
_cell.length_a   1.000
_cell.length_b   1.000
_cell.length_c   1.000
_cell.angle_alpha   90.00
_cell.angle_beta   90.00
_cell.angle_gamma   90.00
#
_symmetry.space_group_name_H-M   'P 1'
#
loop_
_entity.id
_entity.type
_entity.pdbx_description
1 polymer ?
#
loop_
_entity_poly.entity_id
_entity_poly.type
_entity_poly.pdbx_seq_one_letter_code
_entity_poly.pdbx_strand_id
1 'polypeptide(L)'
;MKEIRLIEWLEEYRNVVQFVDITFTGARLDQFVITIPRELWNNTSIKGVEEKVRTSYPLFDDTFSLLTKPMKKHVDKLRADYTRSVPHYGRVILVEDKKRFEEEYQKVKELIETYSKELEDKVKEHILKTKTELMNHFVPIVKNKPPQELQSLLSLDDQVVHYVEWMLSKSLPTSTEIIERLELCRVYKDISRETILDSAFHHHIEKVYKDRKSHWPHHGYKQEELVFI
;
A
#
# COMPACT_ATOMS: atom_id res chain seq x y z
N MET A 1 -1.73 21.60 40.71
CA MET A 1 -2.00 20.25 41.25
C MET A 1 -2.71 19.34 40.24
N LYS A 2 -3.85 19.73 39.65
CA LYS A 2 -4.57 18.90 38.66
C LYS A 2 -3.79 18.65 37.36
N GLU A 3 -3.11 19.67 36.84
CA GLU A 3 -2.31 19.57 35.61
C GLU A 3 -1.10 18.64 35.78
N ILE A 4 -0.43 18.70 36.94
CA ILE A 4 0.69 17.80 37.29
C ILE A 4 0.21 16.34 37.31
N ARG A 5 -0.94 16.05 37.92
CA ARG A 5 -1.51 14.69 37.93
C ARG A 5 -1.86 14.17 36.54
N LEU A 6 -2.34 15.04 35.65
CA LEU A 6 -2.67 14.64 34.29
C LEU A 6 -1.41 14.32 33.47
N ILE A 7 -0.32 15.05 33.70
CA ILE A 7 0.99 14.75 33.09
C ILE A 7 1.51 13.40 33.62
N GLU A 8 1.47 13.17 34.93
CA GLU A 8 1.86 11.89 35.54
C GLU A 8 1.06 10.72 34.95
N TRP A 9 -0.27 10.87 34.85
CA TRP A 9 -1.14 9.85 34.29
C TRP A 9 -0.87 9.57 32.80
N LEU A 10 -0.59 10.62 32.02
CA LEU A 10 -0.22 10.49 30.61
C LEU A 10 1.10 9.73 30.43
N GLU A 11 2.10 10.01 31.27
CA GLU A 11 3.38 9.32 31.26
C GLU A 11 3.25 7.85 31.68
N GLU A 12 2.44 7.55 32.70
CA GLU A 12 2.11 6.16 33.09
C GLU A 12 1.49 5.39 31.92
N TYR A 13 0.55 6.01 31.19
CA TYR A 13 -0.05 5.40 30.00
C TYR A 13 0.95 5.14 28.88
N ARG A 14 1.82 6.12 28.60
CA ARG A 14 2.87 6.00 27.57
C ARG A 14 3.89 4.91 27.89
N ASN A 15 4.04 4.55 29.17
CA ASN A 15 4.88 3.43 29.60
C ASN A 15 4.20 2.06 29.48
N VAL A 16 2.87 2.01 29.30
CA VAL A 16 2.11 0.76 29.18
C VAL A 16 1.76 0.46 27.73
N VAL A 17 1.31 1.47 26.98
CA VAL A 17 0.77 1.29 25.63
C VAL A 17 1.15 2.44 24.70
N GLN A 18 1.35 2.10 23.42
CA GLN A 18 1.62 3.04 22.34
C GLN A 18 0.75 2.71 21.12
N PHE A 19 0.38 3.72 20.33
CA PHE A 19 -0.25 3.47 19.03
C PHE A 19 0.81 3.05 18.02
N VAL A 20 0.43 2.14 17.12
CA VAL A 20 1.30 1.67 16.04
C VAL A 20 0.51 1.48 14.74
N ASP A 21 0.96 2.19 13.71
CA ASP A 21 0.51 1.97 12.35
C ASP A 21 1.47 1.03 11.65
N ILE A 22 0.95 -0.06 11.09
CA ILE A 22 1.71 -1.06 10.33
C ILE A 22 1.11 -1.11 8.94
N THR A 23 1.83 -0.64 7.94
CA THR A 23 1.36 -0.53 6.55
C THR A 23 2.18 -1.42 5.63
N PHE A 24 1.51 -2.14 4.74
CA PHE A 24 2.14 -2.92 3.68
C PHE A 24 1.58 -2.43 2.35
N THR A 25 2.40 -1.69 1.60
CA THR A 25 2.03 -1.04 0.34
C THR A 25 2.54 -1.85 -0.86
N GLY A 26 2.09 -1.51 -2.06
CA GLY A 26 2.54 -2.18 -3.30
C GLY A 26 2.06 -3.62 -3.50
N ALA A 27 1.44 -4.25 -2.49
CA ALA A 27 1.01 -5.65 -2.54
C ALA A 27 -0.17 -5.92 -3.51
N ARG A 28 -0.89 -4.88 -3.95
CA ARG A 28 -2.04 -4.99 -4.87
C ARG A 28 -1.59 -4.78 -6.32
N LEU A 29 -0.91 -5.77 -6.87
CA LEU A 29 -0.38 -5.71 -8.23
C LEU A 29 -1.50 -5.67 -9.28
N ASP A 30 -2.63 -6.35 -9.01
CA ASP A 30 -3.88 -6.28 -9.79
C ASP A 30 -4.40 -4.86 -10.06
N GLN A 31 -4.01 -3.88 -9.24
CA GLN A 31 -4.47 -2.50 -9.38
C GLN A 31 -3.55 -1.62 -10.22
N PHE A 32 -2.44 -2.14 -10.72
CA PHE A 32 -1.57 -1.38 -11.60
C PHE A 32 -2.20 -1.30 -12.98
N VAL A 33 -2.41 -0.07 -13.43
CA VAL A 33 -3.04 0.24 -14.70
C VAL A 33 -2.17 1.26 -15.41
N ILE A 34 -1.87 1.02 -16.68
CA ILE A 34 -1.09 1.95 -17.50
C ILE A 34 -2.03 2.85 -18.29
N THR A 35 -1.60 4.08 -18.55
CA THR A 35 -2.33 4.98 -19.43
C THR A 35 -1.86 4.80 -20.86
N ILE A 36 -2.74 4.35 -21.75
CA ILE A 36 -2.39 4.20 -23.16
C ILE A 36 -2.29 5.59 -23.81
N PRO A 37 -1.17 5.93 -24.49
CA PRO A 37 -0.97 7.22 -25.13
C PRO A 37 -2.08 7.58 -26.13
N ARG A 38 -2.52 8.85 -26.11
CA ARG A 38 -3.65 9.34 -26.93
C ARG A 38 -3.39 9.26 -28.43
N GLU A 39 -2.12 9.37 -28.81
CA GLU A 39 -1.64 9.29 -30.18
C GLU A 39 -1.94 7.92 -30.80
N LEU A 40 -1.93 6.86 -29.98
CA LEU A 40 -2.32 5.51 -30.41
C LEU A 40 -3.86 5.40 -30.56
N TRP A 41 -4.63 6.12 -29.73
CA TRP A 41 -6.11 6.14 -29.78
C TRP A 41 -6.68 6.93 -30.95
N ASN A 42 -6.10 8.08 -31.31
CA ASN A 42 -6.63 8.95 -32.37
C ASN A 42 -6.67 8.27 -33.76
N ASN A 43 -5.91 7.18 -33.91
CA ASN A 43 -5.89 6.34 -35.11
C ASN A 43 -6.93 5.20 -35.07
N THR A 44 -7.62 4.99 -33.95
CA THR A 44 -8.77 4.08 -33.85
C THR A 44 -10.06 4.83 -34.20
N SER A 45 -10.72 4.43 -35.29
CA SER A 45 -12.00 5.02 -35.69
C SER A 45 -13.14 4.45 -34.83
N ILE A 46 -13.37 5.01 -33.63
CA ILE A 46 -14.64 4.80 -32.91
C ILE A 46 -15.43 6.10 -32.96
N LYS A 47 -16.21 6.27 -34.03
CA LYS A 47 -17.28 7.27 -34.07
C LYS A 47 -18.40 6.80 -33.14
N GLY A 48 -18.72 7.59 -32.10
CA GLY A 48 -19.97 7.43 -31.34
C GLY A 48 -19.85 7.02 -29.86
N VAL A 49 -18.65 6.87 -29.30
CA VAL A 49 -18.45 6.68 -27.85
C VAL A 49 -17.32 7.58 -27.38
N GLU A 50 -17.52 8.89 -27.51
CA GLU A 50 -16.65 9.89 -26.89
C GLU A 50 -16.89 9.85 -25.37
N GLU A 51 -15.80 9.94 -24.60
CA GLU A 51 -15.69 10.13 -23.13
C GLU A 51 -15.60 8.93 -22.16
N LYS A 52 -15.87 7.67 -22.53
CA LYS A 52 -15.82 6.56 -21.53
C LYS A 52 -15.00 5.31 -21.89
N VAL A 53 -14.28 5.33 -23.02
CA VAL A 53 -13.37 4.24 -23.37
C VAL A 53 -12.11 4.38 -22.53
N ARG A 54 -11.91 3.45 -21.59
CA ARG A 54 -10.80 3.44 -20.62
C ARG A 54 -9.47 3.70 -21.31
N THR A 55 -8.90 4.88 -21.08
CA THR A 55 -7.50 5.24 -21.28
C THR A 55 -6.53 4.38 -20.46
N SER A 56 -7.04 3.40 -19.73
CA SER A 56 -6.38 2.72 -18.62
C SER A 56 -6.42 1.21 -18.87
N TYR A 57 -5.26 0.59 -19.13
CA TYR A 57 -5.10 -0.83 -19.41
C TYR A 57 -4.49 -1.57 -18.21
N PRO A 58 -5.13 -2.62 -17.68
CA PRO A 58 -4.59 -3.39 -16.56
C PRO A 58 -3.22 -3.96 -16.92
N LEU A 59 -2.20 -3.67 -16.11
CA LEU A 59 -0.84 -4.15 -16.37
C LEU A 59 -0.70 -5.63 -16.02
N PHE A 60 -1.43 -6.09 -15.01
CA PHE A 60 -1.45 -7.46 -14.54
C PHE A 60 -2.88 -8.00 -14.50
N ASP A 61 -3.00 -9.32 -14.56
CA ASP A 61 -4.26 -10.01 -14.30
C ASP A 61 -4.58 -10.12 -12.80
N ASP A 62 -5.83 -10.46 -12.48
CA ASP A 62 -6.33 -10.62 -11.11
C ASP A 62 -5.60 -11.74 -10.32
N THR A 63 -4.96 -12.68 -11.03
CA THR A 63 -4.23 -13.79 -10.41
C THR A 63 -2.83 -13.36 -9.94
N PHE A 64 -2.31 -12.25 -10.47
CA PHE A 64 -0.98 -11.76 -10.13
C PHE A 64 -0.89 -11.29 -8.66
N SER A 65 -1.99 -10.82 -8.08
CA SER A 65 -2.09 -10.52 -6.64
C SER A 65 -2.06 -11.76 -5.74
N LEU A 66 -2.10 -12.98 -6.30
CA LEU A 66 -1.82 -14.21 -5.54
C LEU A 66 -0.35 -14.29 -5.12
N LEU A 67 0.56 -13.67 -5.87
CA LEU A 67 2.01 -13.70 -5.60
C LEU A 67 2.35 -12.99 -4.29
N THR A 68 1.65 -11.92 -3.94
CA THR A 68 1.91 -11.15 -2.70
C THR A 68 1.17 -11.69 -1.48
N LYS A 69 0.26 -12.67 -1.64
CA LYS A 69 -0.52 -13.26 -0.54
C LYS A 69 0.34 -13.84 0.60
N PRO A 70 1.43 -14.57 0.35
CA PRO A 70 2.29 -15.08 1.42
C PRO A 70 2.82 -13.95 2.30
N MET A 71 3.34 -12.87 1.70
CA MET A 71 3.85 -11.71 2.45
C MET A 71 2.77 -11.03 3.27
N LYS A 72 1.57 -10.86 2.69
CA LYS A 72 0.43 -10.32 3.43
C LYS A 72 0.09 -11.16 4.66
N LYS A 73 0.15 -12.48 4.59
CA LYS A 73 -0.08 -13.37 5.74
C LYS A 73 0.95 -13.15 6.86
N HIS A 74 2.22 -12.93 6.51
CA HIS A 74 3.25 -12.62 7.52
C HIS A 74 2.98 -11.29 8.22
N VAL A 75 2.60 -10.24 7.46
CA VAL A 75 2.25 -8.94 8.04
C VAL A 75 0.98 -9.02 8.90
N ASP A 76 -0.03 -9.78 8.46
CA ASP A 76 -1.27 -9.96 9.22
C ASP A 76 -1.03 -10.76 10.51
N LYS A 77 -0.13 -11.75 10.47
CA LYS A 77 0.32 -12.47 11.67
C LYS A 77 1.08 -11.55 12.63
N LEU A 78 2.03 -10.76 12.13
CA LEU A 78 2.75 -9.77 12.93
C LEU A 78 1.79 -8.81 13.66
N ARG A 79 0.76 -8.32 12.96
CA ARG A 79 -0.30 -7.50 13.57
C ARG A 79 -1.06 -8.27 14.65
N ALA A 80 -1.49 -9.49 14.35
CA ALA A 80 -2.29 -10.30 15.27
C ALA A 80 -1.52 -10.69 16.56
N ASP A 81 -0.22 -10.97 16.44
CA ASP A 81 0.58 -11.46 17.56
C ASP A 81 0.92 -10.34 18.54
N TYR A 82 1.21 -9.14 18.05
CA TYR A 82 1.78 -8.05 18.86
C TYR A 82 0.84 -6.87 19.12
N THR A 83 -0.23 -6.72 18.35
CA THR A 83 -1.06 -5.51 18.39
C THR A 83 -2.54 -5.83 18.57
N ARG A 84 -3.31 -4.85 19.03
CA ARG A 84 -4.77 -4.94 19.13
C ARG A 84 -5.42 -3.74 18.47
N SER A 85 -6.56 -3.96 17.81
CA SER A 85 -7.36 -2.88 17.23
C SER A 85 -8.34 -2.37 18.28
N VAL A 86 -8.17 -1.12 18.71
CA VAL A 86 -9.10 -0.41 19.58
C VAL A 86 -10.12 0.32 18.69
N PRO A 87 -11.43 0.05 18.81
CA PRO A 87 -12.46 0.71 18.03
C PRO A 87 -12.33 2.24 18.09
N HIS A 88 -12.43 2.92 16.94
CA HIS A 88 -12.34 4.39 16.81
C HIS A 88 -10.96 5.04 17.08
N TYR A 89 -10.03 4.39 17.78
CA TYR A 89 -8.70 4.95 18.07
C TYR A 89 -7.58 4.40 17.20
N GLY A 90 -7.74 3.17 16.68
CA GLY A 90 -6.72 2.53 15.85
C GLY A 90 -6.00 1.41 16.57
N ARG A 91 -4.77 1.10 16.15
CA ARG A 91 -4.05 -0.09 16.59
C ARG A 91 -3.01 0.25 17.64
N VAL A 92 -2.95 -0.55 18.70
CA VAL A 92 -2.09 -0.35 19.86
C VAL A 92 -1.18 -1.54 20.10
N ILE A 93 -0.04 -1.28 20.72
CA ILE A 93 0.95 -2.25 21.17
C ILE A 93 1.27 -2.01 22.64
N LEU A 94 1.48 -3.07 23.42
CA LEU A 94 2.00 -2.96 24.77
C LEU A 94 3.49 -2.64 24.71
N VAL A 95 3.95 -1.67 25.51
CA VAL A 95 5.35 -1.23 25.49
C VAL A 95 6.31 -2.37 25.83
N GLU A 96 5.91 -3.30 26.71
CA GLU A 96 6.67 -4.51 27.04
C GLU A 96 6.93 -5.44 25.82
N ASP A 97 6.01 -5.45 24.85
CA ASP A 97 6.09 -6.30 23.66
C ASP A 97 6.89 -5.63 22.53
N LYS A 98 7.18 -4.32 22.63
CA LYS A 98 7.78 -3.51 21.55
C LYS A 98 9.11 -4.07 21.06
N LYS A 99 9.97 -4.54 21.97
CA LYS A 99 11.27 -5.14 21.58
C LYS A 99 11.08 -6.39 20.72
N ARG A 100 10.20 -7.31 21.15
CA ARG A 100 9.93 -8.55 20.42
C ARG A 100 9.22 -8.28 19.09
N PHE A 101 8.32 -7.30 19.07
CA PHE A 101 7.68 -6.84 17.84
C PHE A 101 8.72 -6.31 16.84
N GLU A 102 9.69 -5.52 17.29
CA GLU A 102 10.71 -4.95 16.41
C GLU A 102 11.62 -6.03 15.81
N GLU A 103 12.00 -7.03 16.60
CA GLU A 103 12.75 -8.21 16.14
C GLU A 103 11.98 -8.99 15.07
N GLU A 104 10.69 -9.27 15.29
CA GLU A 104 9.87 -9.96 14.29
C GLU A 104 9.55 -9.10 13.06
N TYR A 105 9.33 -7.79 13.26
CA TYR A 105 9.12 -6.86 12.16
C TYR A 105 10.32 -6.87 11.21
N GLN A 106 11.54 -6.85 11.75
CA GLN A 106 12.75 -6.87 10.93
C GLN A 106 12.88 -8.16 10.13
N LYS A 107 12.55 -9.32 10.73
CA LYS A 107 12.49 -10.60 10.00
C LYS A 107 11.47 -10.59 8.87
N VAL A 108 10.27 -10.07 9.12
CA VAL A 108 9.23 -9.97 8.08
C VAL A 108 9.66 -8.99 6.98
N LYS A 109 10.34 -7.90 7.33
CA LYS A 109 10.87 -6.93 6.37
C LYS A 109 11.93 -7.57 5.46
N GLU A 110 12.90 -8.28 6.02
CA GLU A 110 13.93 -9.00 5.26
C GLU A 110 13.33 -10.08 4.35
N LEU A 111 12.30 -10.78 4.84
CA LEU A 111 11.56 -11.76 4.05
C LEU A 111 10.87 -11.10 2.84
N ILE A 112 10.24 -9.94 3.04
CA ILE A 112 9.61 -9.16 1.97
C ILE A 112 10.67 -8.69 0.97
N GLU A 113 11.79 -8.13 1.42
CA GLU A 113 12.88 -7.67 0.55
C GLU A 113 13.48 -8.82 -0.29
N THR A 114 13.62 -10.01 0.31
CA THR A 114 14.09 -11.20 -0.41
C THR A 114 13.08 -11.63 -1.47
N TYR A 115 11.80 -11.73 -1.09
CA TYR A 115 10.73 -12.12 -2.00
C TYR A 115 10.52 -11.11 -3.13
N SER A 116 10.68 -9.81 -2.85
CA SER A 116 10.62 -8.72 -3.82
C SER A 116 11.61 -8.93 -4.97
N LYS A 117 12.82 -9.39 -4.68
CA LYS A 117 13.85 -9.68 -5.70
C LYS A 117 13.46 -10.87 -6.57
N GLU A 118 12.94 -11.95 -5.97
CA GLU A 118 12.44 -13.11 -6.71
C GLU A 118 11.21 -12.78 -7.58
N LEU A 119 10.41 -11.81 -7.12
CA LEU A 119 9.21 -11.36 -7.82
C LEU A 119 9.53 -10.46 -9.02
N GLU A 120 10.68 -9.77 -9.00
CA GLU A 120 11.08 -8.83 -10.04
C GLU A 120 11.11 -9.47 -11.43
N ASP A 121 11.66 -10.67 -11.56
CA ASP A 121 11.72 -11.41 -12.83
C ASP A 121 10.31 -11.73 -13.35
N LYS A 122 9.40 -12.16 -12.47
CA LYS A 122 8.00 -12.44 -12.86
C LYS A 122 7.26 -11.17 -13.28
N VAL A 123 7.51 -10.06 -12.58
CA VAL A 123 6.96 -8.75 -12.94
C VAL A 123 7.46 -8.34 -14.33
N LYS A 124 8.77 -8.48 -14.58
CA LYS A 124 9.40 -8.14 -15.84
C LYS A 124 8.83 -8.97 -16.99
N GLU A 125 8.70 -10.29 -16.82
CA GLU A 125 8.08 -11.18 -17.81
C GLU A 125 6.65 -10.74 -18.14
N HIS A 126 5.86 -10.38 -17.13
CA HIS A 126 4.48 -9.95 -17.34
C HIS A 126 4.39 -8.59 -18.05
N ILE A 127 5.25 -7.62 -17.69
CA ILE A 127 5.34 -6.34 -18.41
C ILE A 127 5.68 -6.56 -19.88
N LEU A 128 6.63 -7.46 -20.18
CA LEU A 128 7.00 -7.80 -21.55
C LEU A 128 5.84 -8.44 -22.31
N LYS A 129 5.11 -9.37 -21.67
CA LYS A 129 3.91 -9.98 -22.26
C LYS A 129 2.86 -8.91 -22.61
N THR A 130 2.54 -8.04 -21.66
CA THR A 130 1.59 -6.93 -21.86
C THR A 130 2.07 -6.00 -22.97
N LYS A 131 3.37 -5.66 -23.02
CA LYS A 131 3.96 -4.89 -24.13
C LYS A 131 3.74 -5.58 -25.47
N THR A 132 4.01 -6.88 -25.58
CA THR A 132 3.80 -7.65 -26.82
C THR A 132 2.33 -7.67 -27.23
N GLU A 133 1.40 -7.84 -26.30
CA GLU A 133 -0.04 -7.78 -26.56
C GLU A 133 -0.45 -6.42 -27.15
N LEU A 134 0.02 -5.33 -26.54
CA LEU A 134 -0.25 -3.97 -27.01
C LEU A 134 0.40 -3.68 -28.36
N MET A 135 1.64 -4.16 -28.59
CA MET A 135 2.30 -4.06 -29.90
C MET A 135 1.50 -4.76 -30.99
N ASN A 136 1.07 -6.00 -30.75
CA ASN A 136 0.26 -6.78 -31.69
C ASN A 136 -1.08 -6.09 -32.00
N HIS A 137 -1.62 -5.35 -31.04
CA HIS A 137 -2.86 -4.59 -31.21
C HIS A 137 -2.65 -3.29 -32.00
N PHE A 138 -1.67 -2.46 -31.62
CA PHE A 138 -1.54 -1.09 -32.15
C PHE A 138 -0.73 -0.96 -33.43
N VAL A 139 0.28 -1.81 -33.66
CA VAL A 139 1.07 -1.79 -34.92
C VAL A 139 0.18 -1.87 -36.17
N PRO A 140 -0.76 -2.83 -36.31
CA PRO A 140 -1.59 -2.89 -37.52
C PRO A 140 -2.53 -1.67 -37.66
N ILE A 141 -2.98 -1.11 -36.54
CA ILE A 141 -3.85 0.08 -36.53
C ILE A 141 -3.08 1.31 -37.03
N VAL A 142 -1.88 1.55 -36.49
CA VAL A 142 -1.02 2.67 -36.89
C VAL A 142 -0.53 2.51 -38.33
N LYS A 143 -0.25 1.30 -38.77
CA LYS A 143 0.12 1.03 -40.17
C LYS A 143 -1.02 1.39 -41.14
N ASN A 144 -2.26 1.08 -40.78
CA ASN A 144 -3.44 1.40 -41.60
C ASN A 144 -3.83 2.89 -41.56
N LYS A 145 -3.62 3.56 -40.42
CA LYS A 145 -3.91 4.98 -40.23
C LYS A 145 -2.73 5.66 -39.55
N PRO A 146 -1.68 6.01 -40.31
CA PRO A 146 -0.47 6.57 -39.74
C PRO A 146 -0.67 8.01 -39.27
N PRO A 147 -0.13 8.36 -38.09
CA PRO A 147 0.01 9.75 -37.66
C PRO A 147 0.72 10.59 -38.72
N GLN A 148 0.41 11.89 -38.76
CA GLN A 148 0.98 12.82 -39.75
C GLN A 148 2.51 12.79 -39.81
N GLU A 149 3.16 12.62 -38.65
CA GLU A 149 4.61 12.49 -38.50
C GLU A 149 5.20 11.28 -39.24
N LEU A 150 4.41 10.21 -39.38
CA LEU A 150 4.82 8.98 -40.07
C LEU A 150 4.37 8.95 -41.53
N GLN A 151 3.50 9.86 -41.98
CA GLN A 151 2.95 9.83 -43.34
C GLN A 151 4.02 9.97 -44.43
N SER A 152 5.10 10.73 -44.17
CA SER A 152 6.24 10.85 -45.08
C SER A 152 7.23 9.67 -45.01
N LEU A 153 7.07 8.80 -44.02
CA LEU A 153 7.99 7.73 -43.65
C LEU A 153 7.43 6.32 -43.93
N LEU A 154 6.19 6.26 -44.44
CA LEU A 154 5.32 5.08 -44.60
C LEU A 154 5.89 3.89 -45.38
N SER A 155 7.02 4.04 -46.06
CA SER A 155 7.64 2.96 -46.83
C SER A 155 8.40 1.92 -45.98
N LEU A 156 8.52 2.12 -44.65
CA LEU A 156 9.34 1.26 -43.78
C LEU A 156 8.52 0.72 -42.60
N ASP A 157 8.10 -0.55 -42.70
CA ASP A 157 7.37 -1.27 -41.65
C ASP A 157 8.05 -1.20 -40.28
N ASP A 158 9.38 -1.24 -40.25
CA ASP A 158 10.18 -1.15 -39.04
C ASP A 158 9.98 0.18 -38.29
N GLN A 159 9.72 1.28 -39.00
CA GLN A 159 9.52 2.59 -38.37
C GLN A 159 8.18 2.68 -37.63
N VAL A 160 7.14 2.02 -38.13
CA VAL A 160 5.85 1.93 -37.42
C VAL A 160 6.01 1.12 -36.15
N VAL A 161 6.73 0.00 -36.21
CA VAL A 161 7.02 -0.84 -35.04
C VAL A 161 7.78 -0.04 -33.98
N HIS A 162 8.87 0.62 -34.36
CA HIS A 162 9.66 1.45 -33.44
C HIS A 162 8.87 2.62 -32.86
N TYR A 163 8.00 3.26 -33.65
CA TYR A 163 7.14 4.34 -33.16
C TYR A 163 6.17 3.85 -32.08
N VAL A 164 5.45 2.76 -32.34
CA VAL A 164 4.49 2.20 -31.36
C VAL A 164 5.23 1.75 -30.11
N GLU A 165 6.38 1.08 -30.27
CA GLU A 165 7.21 0.66 -29.15
C GLU A 165 7.66 1.83 -28.28
N TRP A 166 8.14 2.92 -28.90
CA TRP A 166 8.54 4.14 -28.20
C TRP A 166 7.38 4.83 -27.51
N MET A 167 6.18 4.83 -28.10
CA MET A 167 5.00 5.40 -27.45
C MET A 167 4.60 4.59 -26.22
N LEU A 168 4.59 3.25 -26.31
CA LEU A 168 4.25 2.38 -25.19
C LEU A 168 5.29 2.45 -24.07
N SER A 169 6.58 2.57 -24.38
CA SER A 169 7.65 2.63 -23.36
C SER A 169 7.57 3.85 -22.45
N LYS A 170 6.90 4.93 -22.89
CA LYS A 170 6.62 6.11 -22.04
C LYS A 170 5.56 5.85 -20.96
N SER A 171 4.74 4.81 -21.15
CA SER A 171 3.59 4.51 -20.28
C SER A 171 3.76 3.25 -19.44
N LEU A 172 4.60 2.32 -19.91
CA LEU A 172 4.90 1.08 -19.22
C LEU A 172 5.93 1.34 -18.11
N PRO A 173 5.63 1.03 -16.85
CA PRO A 173 6.63 1.08 -15.78
C PRO A 173 7.68 -0.02 -15.96
N THR A 174 8.82 0.16 -15.33
CA THR A 174 9.84 -0.87 -15.16
C THR A 174 9.46 -1.84 -14.04
N SER A 175 10.07 -3.03 -14.03
CA SER A 175 9.89 -3.98 -12.93
C SER A 175 10.33 -3.39 -11.59
N THR A 176 11.47 -2.68 -11.59
CA THR A 176 12.03 -2.04 -10.41
C THR A 176 11.07 -0.99 -9.82
N GLU A 177 10.48 -0.12 -10.64
CA GLU A 177 9.48 0.88 -10.18
C GLU A 177 8.25 0.26 -9.51
N ILE A 178 7.89 -0.97 -9.89
CA ILE A 178 6.78 -1.71 -9.27
C ILE A 178 7.23 -2.36 -7.96
N ILE A 179 8.39 -3.00 -7.97
CA ILE A 179 8.93 -3.72 -6.81
C ILE A 179 9.30 -2.75 -5.68
N GLU A 180 9.84 -1.57 -5.97
CA GLU A 180 10.17 -0.54 -4.97
C GLU A 180 8.95 -0.05 -4.19
N ARG A 181 7.72 -0.22 -4.71
CA ARG A 181 6.49 0.12 -4.01
C ARG A 181 6.08 -0.92 -2.96
N LEU A 182 6.65 -2.12 -3.02
CA LEU A 182 6.36 -3.23 -2.11
C LEU A 182 7.09 -3.02 -0.79
N GLU A 183 6.52 -2.18 0.07
CA GLU A 183 7.18 -1.71 1.28
C GLU A 183 6.35 -2.04 2.53
N LEU A 184 7.05 -2.47 3.58
CA LEU A 184 6.50 -2.63 4.93
C LEU A 184 7.00 -1.48 5.81
N CYS A 185 6.10 -0.61 6.26
CA CYS A 185 6.41 0.51 7.14
C CYS A 185 5.75 0.35 8.52
N ARG A 186 6.36 0.96 9.53
CA ARG A 186 5.81 1.08 10.89
C ARG A 186 5.97 2.50 11.39
N VAL A 187 4.95 3.03 12.07
CA VAL A 187 4.99 4.35 12.72
C VAL A 187 4.42 4.21 14.12
N TYR A 188 5.20 4.63 15.12
CA TYR A 188 4.74 4.72 16.50
C TYR A 188 4.18 6.12 16.76
N LYS A 189 3.09 6.18 17.52
CA LYS A 189 2.46 7.42 17.95
C LYS A 189 2.17 7.33 19.44
N ASP A 190 2.50 8.38 20.18
CA ASP A 190 2.22 8.44 21.61
C ASP A 190 0.76 8.70 21.88
N ILE A 191 0.32 8.28 23.07
CA ILE A 191 -0.99 8.62 23.58
C ILE A 191 -1.03 10.12 23.86
N SER A 192 -2.14 10.74 23.46
CA SER A 192 -2.42 12.16 23.69
C SER A 192 -3.29 12.36 24.94
N ARG A 193 -3.35 13.60 25.40
CA ARG A 193 -4.17 14.02 26.53
C ARG A 193 -5.66 13.78 26.27
N GLU A 194 -6.10 14.02 25.04
CA GLU A 194 -7.50 13.86 24.62
C GLU A 194 -7.92 12.38 24.71
N THR A 195 -7.04 11.46 24.33
CA THR A 195 -7.31 10.02 24.38
C THR A 195 -7.49 9.50 25.80
N ILE A 196 -6.66 9.93 26.77
CA ILE A 196 -6.78 9.46 28.17
C ILE A 196 -7.98 10.07 28.91
N LEU A 197 -8.48 11.22 28.47
CA LEU A 197 -9.68 11.82 29.03
C LEU A 197 -10.96 11.13 28.54
N ASP A 198 -10.86 10.32 27.48
CA ASP A 198 -11.99 9.60 26.92
C ASP A 198 -12.24 8.26 27.63
N SER A 199 -13.34 8.18 28.38
CA SER A 199 -13.76 6.96 29.06
C SER A 199 -14.00 5.76 28.13
N ALA A 200 -14.40 6.00 26.88
CA ALA A 200 -14.61 4.92 25.93
C ALA A 200 -13.28 4.25 25.54
N PHE A 201 -12.19 5.00 25.51
CA PHE A 201 -10.84 4.45 25.28
C PHE A 201 -10.48 3.42 26.34
N HIS A 202 -10.69 3.75 27.63
CA HIS A 202 -10.41 2.84 28.75
C HIS A 202 -11.21 1.55 28.67
N HIS A 203 -12.51 1.67 28.41
CA HIS A 203 -13.37 0.49 28.24
C HIS A 203 -12.88 -0.39 27.09
N HIS A 204 -12.53 0.21 25.96
CA HIS A 204 -12.10 -0.53 24.78
C HIS A 204 -10.71 -1.15 24.93
N ILE A 205 -9.75 -0.45 25.52
CA ILE A 205 -8.38 -0.96 25.70
C ILE A 205 -8.35 -2.16 26.64
N GLU A 206 -9.10 -2.10 27.76
CA GLU A 206 -9.27 -3.25 28.65
C GLU A 206 -9.91 -4.43 27.93
N LYS A 207 -10.97 -4.18 27.16
CA LYS A 207 -11.70 -5.23 26.44
C LYS A 207 -10.82 -5.97 25.44
N VAL A 208 -9.94 -5.28 24.71
CA VAL A 208 -9.08 -5.91 23.70
C VAL A 208 -7.88 -6.64 24.29
N TYR A 209 -7.52 -6.34 25.54
CA TYR A 209 -6.44 -6.99 26.29
C TYR A 209 -6.93 -7.81 27.49
N LYS A 210 -8.22 -8.12 27.57
CA LYS A 210 -8.84 -8.88 28.68
C LYS A 210 -8.15 -10.20 29.02
N ASP A 211 -7.49 -10.82 28.04
CA ASP A 211 -6.80 -12.11 28.18
C ASP A 211 -5.38 -11.96 28.78
N ARG A 212 -4.91 -10.72 28.95
CA ARG A 212 -3.66 -10.39 29.63
C ARG A 212 -3.94 -9.73 30.98
N LYS A 213 -3.19 -10.12 32.00
CA LYS A 213 -3.18 -9.42 33.30
C LYS A 213 -2.36 -8.14 33.14
N SER A 214 -2.98 -7.09 32.64
CA SER A 214 -2.38 -5.76 32.53
C SER A 214 -2.84 -4.89 33.70
N HIS A 215 -1.91 -4.17 34.32
CA HIS A 215 -2.24 -3.10 35.25
C HIS A 215 -2.48 -1.82 34.45
N TRP A 216 -3.72 -1.33 34.44
CA TRP A 216 -4.06 -0.13 33.70
C TRP A 216 -3.99 1.12 34.60
N PRO A 217 -3.31 2.20 34.16
CA PRO A 217 -3.15 3.40 34.97
C PRO A 217 -4.47 3.97 35.49
N HIS A 218 -5.53 3.98 34.67
CA HIS A 218 -6.83 4.55 35.05
C HIS A 218 -7.55 3.82 36.19
N HIS A 219 -7.11 2.64 36.61
CA HIS A 219 -7.64 2.01 37.84
C HIS A 219 -7.25 2.80 39.11
N GLY A 220 -6.16 3.58 39.04
CA GLY A 220 -5.69 4.44 40.14
C GLY A 220 -6.32 5.83 40.18
N TYR A 221 -7.07 6.24 39.15
CA TYR A 221 -7.60 7.60 38.99
C TYR A 221 -9.13 7.60 38.85
N LYS A 222 -9.81 8.44 39.63
CA LYS A 222 -11.24 8.72 39.40
C LYS A 222 -11.37 9.76 38.30
N GLN A 223 -12.09 9.46 37.21
CA GLN A 223 -12.31 10.40 36.10
C GLN A 223 -12.93 11.73 36.54
N GLU A 224 -13.74 11.73 37.61
CA GLU A 224 -14.33 12.92 38.23
C GLU A 224 -13.29 13.94 38.72
N GLU A 225 -12.06 13.50 39.06
CA GLU A 225 -10.97 14.37 39.52
C GLU A 225 -10.30 15.14 38.37
N LEU A 226 -10.58 14.77 37.12
CA LEU A 226 -9.86 15.20 35.92
C LEU A 226 -10.72 16.00 34.92
N VAL A 227 -12.06 15.93 35.03
CA VAL A 227 -13.02 16.43 34.02
C VAL A 227 -13.52 17.86 34.27
N PHE A 228 -13.30 18.46 35.45
CA PHE A 228 -13.69 19.86 35.69
C PHE A 228 -12.57 20.84 35.31
N ILE A 229 -12.64 21.32 34.06
CA ILE A 229 -12.04 22.56 33.55
C ILE A 229 -13.16 23.58 33.38
#